data_AF-A0A2N9HED8-F1
#
_entry.id   AF-A0A2N9HED8-F1
#
_cell.length_a   1.000
_cell.length_b   1.000
_cell.length_c   1.000
_cell.angle_alpha   90.00
_cell.angle_beta   90.00
_cell.angle_gamma   90.00
#
_symmetry.space_group_name_H-M   'P 1'
#
loop_
_entity.id
_entity.type
_entity.pdbx_description
1 polymer ?
#
loop_
_entity_poly.entity_id
_entity_poly.type
_entity_poly.pdbx_seq_one_letter_code
_entity_poly.pdbx_strand_id
1 'polypeptide(L)'
;MADRVYPSSKPVTNGTAAAPTTAANGAFPATKAQLYGATRPAYRPQAHNRRRHSRSCCCSCCIWITFLLFFIILLVAIAGAIFYVLYRPHRPSFFVTNFKVSYLNLTSSSTLNSKFDLNITAKNPNKKLVYIYNPITVSILSNDIDIGDGTIPSFVQDKKNTTLLKAAITNTGKALDSTSVSTLKTDIKSKNGLPLKIELNTKVKAKVGGLKTPNIGIRVTCDGISATVPTGKTAATASTSNAKCKVDIRIKIWKWTF
;
A
#
# COMPACT_ATOMS: atom_id res chain seq x y z
N MET A 1 49.38 25.88 -22.00
CA MET A 1 50.69 26.31 -22.53
C MET A 1 50.51 27.65 -23.20
N ALA A 2 51.35 28.61 -22.81
CA ALA A 2 51.70 29.87 -23.48
C ALA A 2 50.62 30.94 -23.68
N ASP A 3 50.63 31.91 -22.75
CA ASP A 3 50.37 33.33 -23.04
C ASP A 3 51.24 33.82 -24.20
N ARG A 4 50.67 34.65 -25.08
CA ARG A 4 51.43 35.54 -25.97
C ARG A 4 50.78 36.91 -26.03
N VAL A 5 51.61 37.89 -25.73
CA VAL A 5 51.33 39.32 -25.57
C VAL A 5 52.07 40.06 -26.70
N TYR A 6 51.28 40.78 -27.53
CA TYR A 6 51.54 42.00 -28.34
C TYR A 6 52.53 41.92 -29.54
N PRO A 7 52.52 42.87 -30.54
CA PRO A 7 51.97 44.24 -30.52
C PRO A 7 51.32 44.83 -31.81
N SER A 8 50.78 46.06 -31.66
CA SER A 8 50.65 47.24 -32.57
C SER A 8 50.09 47.08 -33.99
N SER A 9 49.33 48.00 -34.60
CA SER A 9 49.21 49.46 -34.45
C SER A 9 47.96 49.93 -35.22
N LYS A 10 47.31 51.02 -34.77
CA LYS A 10 46.29 51.77 -35.53
C LYS A 10 46.93 53.03 -36.12
N PRO A 11 46.47 53.50 -37.29
CA PRO A 11 46.43 54.92 -37.58
C PRO A 11 44.99 55.37 -37.85
N VAL A 12 44.51 56.37 -37.12
CA VAL A 12 43.38 57.22 -37.55
C VAL A 12 43.67 58.64 -37.08
N THR A 13 43.97 59.52 -38.04
CA THR A 13 43.90 60.97 -37.88
C THR A 13 43.66 61.58 -39.26
N ASN A 14 42.46 62.12 -39.46
CA ASN A 14 42.26 63.54 -39.78
C ASN A 14 40.78 63.79 -40.08
N GLY A 15 40.11 64.46 -39.15
CA GLY A 15 38.91 65.22 -39.44
C GLY A 15 39.33 66.60 -39.97
N THR A 16 38.66 67.07 -41.02
CA THR A 16 38.74 68.45 -41.47
C THR A 16 37.31 68.96 -41.66
N ALA A 17 37.03 70.10 -41.04
CA ALA A 17 35.83 70.89 -41.21
C ALA A 17 36.27 72.26 -41.75
N ALA A 18 35.59 72.75 -42.79
CA ALA A 18 35.22 74.16 -43.05
C ALA A 18 34.82 74.34 -44.52
N ALA A 19 33.67 75.00 -44.73
CA ALA A 19 33.22 75.61 -45.99
C ALA A 19 33.96 76.97 -46.21
N PRO A 20 33.66 77.84 -47.21
CA PRO A 20 32.68 77.77 -48.32
C PRO A 20 33.23 78.31 -49.68
N THR A 21 32.33 78.48 -50.66
CA THR A 21 32.26 79.52 -51.73
C THR A 21 32.48 79.16 -53.22
N THR A 22 31.50 79.67 -53.98
CA THR A 22 31.47 80.19 -55.38
C THR A 22 31.51 79.27 -56.60
N ALA A 23 30.32 79.13 -57.20
CA ALA A 23 29.95 79.50 -58.58
C ALA A 23 30.82 79.07 -59.77
N ALA A 24 30.23 78.32 -60.70
CA ALA A 24 30.06 78.71 -62.12
C ALA A 24 29.31 77.64 -62.92
N ASN A 25 28.38 78.10 -63.75
CA ASN A 25 27.63 77.33 -64.74
C ASN A 25 28.53 76.79 -65.86
N GLY A 26 28.23 75.58 -66.34
CA GLY A 26 28.74 75.03 -67.60
C GLY A 26 27.84 73.92 -68.11
N ALA A 27 27.12 74.21 -69.20
CA ALA A 27 26.17 73.32 -69.84
C ALA A 27 26.82 72.44 -70.95
N PHE A 28 26.07 71.40 -71.35
CA PHE A 28 26.15 70.57 -72.56
C PHE A 28 27.03 69.29 -72.54
N PRO A 29 26.71 68.25 -73.34
CA PRO A 29 25.38 67.67 -73.63
C PRO A 29 25.36 66.13 -73.58
N ALA A 30 24.17 65.57 -73.78
CA ALA A 30 23.87 64.15 -73.85
C ALA A 30 24.56 63.42 -75.02
N THR A 31 25.18 62.26 -74.73
CA THR A 31 25.49 61.23 -75.72
C THR A 31 24.65 59.98 -75.48
N LYS A 32 24.11 59.50 -76.60
CA LYS A 32 23.10 58.47 -76.77
C LYS A 32 23.56 57.07 -76.32
N ALA A 33 22.57 56.36 -75.79
CA ALA A 33 22.14 55.00 -76.12
C ALA A 33 23.18 53.86 -76.13
N GLN A 34 23.03 52.94 -75.18
CA GLN A 34 23.00 51.51 -75.50
C GLN A 34 21.86 50.83 -74.75
N LEU A 35 20.87 50.38 -75.52
CA LEU A 35 19.87 49.38 -75.14
C LEU A 35 20.47 48.01 -75.48
N TYR A 36 20.71 47.13 -74.49
CA TYR A 36 20.59 45.68 -74.69
C TYR A 36 20.63 44.89 -73.37
N GLY A 37 19.83 43.82 -73.31
CA GLY A 37 20.00 42.69 -72.37
C GLY A 37 19.14 42.81 -71.10
N ALA A 38 17.87 42.38 -71.11
CA ALA A 38 17.45 40.99 -70.96
C ALA A 38 18.08 40.26 -69.75
N THR A 39 17.22 39.66 -68.91
CA THR A 39 17.52 38.76 -67.79
C THR A 39 18.07 39.39 -66.49
N ARG A 40 17.20 40.05 -65.72
CA ARG A 40 17.41 40.17 -64.27
C ARG A 40 17.03 38.82 -63.61
N PRO A 41 17.91 38.13 -62.89
CA PRO A 41 17.48 37.09 -61.96
C PRO A 41 16.65 37.77 -60.86
N ALA A 42 15.43 37.30 -60.63
CA ALA A 42 14.68 37.71 -59.45
C ALA A 42 15.52 37.39 -58.20
N TYR A 43 15.86 38.41 -57.43
CA TYR A 43 16.46 38.27 -56.11
C TYR A 43 15.52 37.41 -55.26
N ARG A 44 15.84 36.11 -55.15
CA ARG A 44 15.22 35.21 -54.20
C ARG A 44 15.94 35.44 -52.87
N PRO A 45 15.30 36.04 -51.85
CA PRO A 45 15.92 36.11 -50.55
C PRO A 45 16.21 34.68 -50.10
N GLN A 46 17.48 34.38 -49.84
CA GLN A 46 17.86 33.11 -49.24
C GLN A 46 17.11 32.99 -47.92
N ALA A 47 16.35 31.90 -47.75
CA ALA A 47 15.74 31.58 -46.48
C ALA A 47 16.88 31.44 -45.47
N HIS A 48 17.03 32.46 -44.62
CA HIS A 48 17.98 32.40 -43.52
C HIS A 48 17.56 31.20 -42.69
N ASN A 49 18.37 30.13 -42.72
CA ASN A 49 18.20 28.97 -41.87
C ASN A 49 18.25 29.47 -40.42
N ARG A 50 17.08 29.83 -39.88
CA ARG A 50 16.87 29.95 -38.45
C ARG A 50 17.11 28.57 -37.90
N ARG A 51 18.36 28.30 -37.54
CA ARG A 51 18.72 27.22 -36.63
C ARG A 51 17.87 27.45 -35.39
N ARG A 52 16.74 26.74 -35.31
CA ARG A 52 15.90 26.63 -34.11
C ARG A 52 16.72 25.87 -33.08
N HIS A 53 17.71 26.54 -32.52
CA HIS A 53 18.46 26.05 -31.38
C HIS A 53 17.88 26.74 -30.16
N SER A 54 16.86 26.14 -29.54
CA SER A 54 16.57 26.26 -28.11
C SER A 54 15.22 25.60 -27.79
N ARG A 55 15.15 24.27 -27.88
CA ARG A 55 14.21 23.44 -27.08
C ARG A 55 14.78 22.06 -26.69
N SER A 56 16.06 21.81 -26.94
CA SER A 56 16.66 20.46 -26.77
C SER A 56 17.27 20.19 -25.39
N CYS A 57 17.42 21.19 -24.53
CA CYS A 57 18.02 20.98 -23.21
C CYS A 57 17.02 20.39 -22.20
N CYS A 58 15.74 20.76 -22.31
CA CYS A 58 14.69 20.28 -21.41
C CYS A 58 14.30 18.81 -21.71
N CYS A 59 14.22 18.40 -22.98
CA CYS A 59 13.89 17.02 -23.35
C CYS A 59 14.98 16.01 -22.98
N SER A 60 16.27 16.34 -23.11
CA SER A 60 17.35 15.43 -22.74
C SER A 60 17.34 15.17 -21.23
N CYS A 61 17.22 16.21 -20.40
CA CYS A 61 17.15 16.10 -18.94
C CYS A 61 15.95 15.24 -18.48
N CYS A 62 14.77 15.42 -19.07
CA CYS A 62 13.60 14.58 -18.79
C CYS A 62 13.84 13.11 -19.14
N ILE A 63 14.49 12.82 -20.28
CA ILE A 63 14.81 11.45 -20.70
C ILE A 63 15.78 10.79 -19.71
N TRP A 64 16.85 11.48 -19.30
CA TRP A 64 17.79 10.97 -18.30
C TRP A 64 17.12 10.72 -16.94
N ILE A 65 16.23 11.60 -16.49
CA ILE A 65 15.45 11.40 -15.25
C ILE A 65 14.52 10.20 -15.38
N THR A 66 13.86 10.00 -16.52
CA THR A 66 13.00 8.83 -16.74
C THR A 66 13.79 7.52 -16.76
N PHE A 67 14.97 7.50 -17.39
CA PHE A 67 15.85 6.33 -17.36
C PHE A 67 16.37 6.06 -15.94
N LEU A 68 16.75 7.09 -15.20
CA LEU A 68 17.15 6.96 -13.80
C LEU A 68 16.01 6.41 -12.94
N LEU A 69 14.79 6.93 -13.10
CA LEU A 69 13.61 6.45 -12.39
C LEU A 69 13.33 4.99 -12.72
N PHE A 70 13.36 4.62 -14.00
CA PHE A 70 13.16 3.24 -14.44
C PHE A 70 14.24 2.30 -13.88
N PHE A 71 15.50 2.75 -13.87
CA PHE A 71 16.61 2.00 -13.29
C PHE A 71 16.42 1.81 -11.78
N ILE A 72 16.00 2.85 -11.04
CA ILE A 72 15.69 2.73 -9.60
C ILE A 72 14.54 1.75 -9.38
N ILE A 73 13.46 1.83 -10.17
CA ILE A 73 12.34 0.89 -10.09
C ILE A 73 12.81 -0.54 -10.36
N LEU A 74 13.67 -0.74 -11.36
CA LEU A 74 14.25 -2.04 -11.67
C LEU A 74 15.07 -2.58 -10.50
N LEU A 75 15.93 -1.76 -9.89
CA LEU A 75 16.70 -2.16 -8.72
C LEU A 75 15.80 -2.52 -7.53
N VAL A 76 14.76 -1.74 -7.27
CA VAL A 76 13.77 -2.03 -6.23
C VAL A 76 13.03 -3.33 -6.53
N ALA A 77 12.66 -3.58 -7.78
CA ALA A 77 12.00 -4.81 -8.21
C ALA A 77 12.91 -6.03 -8.01
N ILE A 78 14.19 -5.94 -8.39
CA ILE A 78 15.18 -7.01 -8.19
C ILE A 78 15.39 -7.26 -6.70
N ALA A 79 15.60 -6.21 -5.89
CA ALA A 79 15.76 -6.34 -4.45
C ALA A 79 14.50 -6.96 -3.80
N GLY A 80 13.31 -6.55 -4.24
CA GLY A 80 12.03 -7.12 -3.82
C GLY A 80 11.88 -8.59 -4.19
N ALA A 81 12.30 -8.98 -5.40
CA ALA A 81 12.28 -10.36 -5.85
C ALA A 81 13.24 -11.24 -5.02
N ILE A 82 14.47 -10.77 -4.79
CA ILE A 82 15.45 -11.45 -3.92
C ILE A 82 14.88 -11.61 -2.50
N PHE A 83 14.30 -10.55 -1.93
CA PHE A 83 13.67 -10.61 -0.61
C PHE A 83 12.52 -11.62 -0.58
N TYR A 84 11.65 -11.61 -1.59
CA TYR A 84 10.54 -12.55 -1.69
C TYR A 84 11.01 -14.01 -1.78
N VAL A 85 12.01 -14.30 -2.62
CA VAL A 85 12.57 -15.65 -2.79
C VAL A 85 13.28 -16.14 -1.53
N LEU A 86 14.01 -15.26 -0.84
CA LEU A 86 14.77 -15.63 0.37
C LEU A 86 13.90 -15.80 1.62
N TYR A 87 12.86 -14.99 1.77
CA TYR A 87 12.04 -14.96 2.98
C TYR A 87 10.71 -15.70 2.84
N ARG A 88 10.17 -15.86 1.62
CA ARG A 88 8.88 -16.52 1.30
C ARG A 88 7.85 -16.34 2.41
N PRO A 89 7.34 -15.12 2.62
CA PRO A 89 6.43 -14.84 3.71
C PRO A 89 5.14 -15.65 3.53
N HIS A 90 4.95 -16.64 4.39
CA HIS A 90 3.73 -17.41 4.50
C HIS A 90 2.87 -16.87 5.63
N ARG A 91 1.56 -16.84 5.41
CA ARG A 91 0.60 -16.40 6.43
C ARG A 91 0.53 -17.44 7.55
N PRO A 92 0.42 -17.03 8.82
CA PRO A 92 0.15 -17.96 9.90
C PRO A 92 -1.23 -18.60 9.69
N SER A 93 -1.36 -19.87 10.05
CA SER A 93 -2.62 -20.62 9.96
C SER A 93 -3.16 -20.88 11.36
N PHE A 94 -4.47 -20.75 11.52
CA PHE A 94 -5.17 -20.99 12.78
C PHE A 94 -6.17 -22.13 12.60
N PHE A 95 -6.32 -22.96 13.62
CA PHE A 95 -7.28 -24.06 13.62
C PHE A 95 -7.91 -24.19 15.01
N VAL A 96 -9.20 -24.52 15.05
CA VAL A 96 -9.90 -24.78 16.31
C VAL A 96 -9.69 -26.26 16.67
N THR A 97 -8.91 -26.51 17.72
CA THR A 97 -8.56 -27.88 18.14
C THR A 97 -9.67 -28.48 18.99
N ASN A 98 -10.18 -27.71 19.93
CA ASN A 98 -11.23 -28.16 20.83
C ASN A 98 -12.06 -26.97 21.28
N PHE A 99 -13.38 -27.12 21.27
CA PHE A 99 -14.30 -26.10 21.71
C PHE A 99 -15.37 -26.75 22.60
N LYS A 100 -15.47 -26.31 23.84
CA LYS A 100 -16.39 -26.86 24.84
C LYS A 100 -17.36 -25.79 25.29
N VAL A 101 -18.64 -26.15 25.27
CA VAL A 101 -19.74 -25.36 25.83
C VAL A 101 -20.00 -25.89 27.23
N SER A 102 -19.72 -25.09 28.26
CA SER A 102 -20.01 -25.46 29.65
C SER A 102 -21.48 -25.24 29.98
N TYR A 103 -21.98 -24.03 29.71
CA TYR A 103 -23.39 -23.70 29.84
C TYR A 103 -23.73 -22.54 28.92
N LEU A 104 -24.98 -22.48 28.48
CA LEU A 104 -25.57 -21.34 27.79
C LEU A 104 -27.04 -21.28 28.21
N ASN A 105 -27.38 -20.28 29.00
CA ASN A 105 -28.70 -20.08 29.57
C ASN A 105 -29.21 -18.67 29.25
N LEU A 106 -30.50 -18.60 28.87
CA LEU A 106 -31.22 -17.36 28.63
C LEU A 106 -32.27 -17.19 29.72
N THR A 107 -32.15 -16.14 30.51
CA THR A 107 -33.14 -15.81 31.55
C THR A 107 -34.36 -15.16 30.93
N SER A 108 -35.49 -15.21 31.63
CA SER A 108 -36.74 -14.53 31.24
C SER A 108 -36.60 -13.02 31.07
N SER A 109 -35.60 -12.39 31.70
CA SER A 109 -35.25 -10.98 31.56
C SER A 109 -34.38 -10.65 30.34
N SER A 110 -34.32 -11.53 29.34
CA SER A 110 -33.49 -11.38 28.13
C SER A 110 -31.98 -11.26 28.42
N THR A 111 -31.55 -11.81 29.57
CA THR A 111 -30.14 -11.85 29.94
C THR A 111 -29.53 -13.21 29.56
N LEU A 112 -28.38 -13.16 28.90
CA LEU A 112 -27.60 -14.32 28.51
C LEU A 112 -26.49 -14.57 29.53
N ASN A 113 -26.40 -15.82 29.99
CA ASN A 113 -25.29 -16.31 30.78
C ASN A 113 -24.66 -17.50 30.08
N SER A 114 -23.37 -17.43 29.80
CA SER A 114 -22.67 -18.49 29.05
C SER A 114 -21.23 -18.64 29.46
N LYS A 115 -20.74 -19.87 29.37
CA LYS A 115 -19.33 -20.20 29.56
C LYS A 115 -18.85 -21.17 28.50
N PHE A 116 -17.73 -20.82 27.87
CA PHE A 116 -17.07 -21.60 26.84
C PHE A 116 -15.58 -21.75 27.13
N ASP A 117 -15.04 -22.91 26.81
CA ASP A 117 -13.60 -23.16 26.83
C ASP A 117 -13.13 -23.46 25.41
N LEU A 118 -12.24 -22.59 24.91
CA LEU A 118 -11.76 -22.60 23.53
C LEU A 118 -10.27 -22.87 23.48
N ASN A 119 -9.88 -23.88 22.71
CA ASN A 119 -8.50 -24.21 22.39
C ASN A 119 -8.24 -24.00 20.90
N ILE A 120 -7.44 -22.99 20.58
CA ILE A 120 -7.04 -22.65 19.21
C ILE A 120 -5.56 -22.95 19.04
N THR A 121 -5.21 -23.61 17.94
CA THR A 121 -3.83 -23.81 17.56
C THR A 121 -3.43 -22.77 16.52
N ALA A 122 -2.43 -21.95 16.85
CA ALA A 122 -1.78 -21.05 15.91
C ALA A 122 -0.50 -21.70 15.38
N LYS A 123 -0.30 -21.73 14.07
CA LYS A 123 0.89 -22.33 13.43
C LYS A 123 1.59 -21.29 12.56
N ASN A 124 2.89 -21.10 12.83
CA ASN A 124 3.77 -20.26 12.03
C ASN A 124 4.59 -21.15 11.09
N PRO A 125 4.30 -21.21 9.78
CA PRO A 125 5.06 -22.01 8.84
C PRO A 125 6.44 -21.42 8.48
N ASN A 126 6.71 -20.16 8.87
CA ASN A 126 7.90 -19.44 8.42
C ASN A 126 9.16 -19.85 9.17
N LYS A 127 10.26 -20.04 8.42
CA LYS A 127 11.56 -20.39 8.99
C LYS A 127 12.38 -19.17 9.46
N LYS A 128 12.04 -17.98 8.96
CA LYS A 128 12.83 -16.74 9.18
C LYS A 128 12.04 -15.63 9.86
N LEU A 129 10.72 -15.78 9.99
CA LEU A 129 9.83 -14.78 10.59
C LEU A 129 9.38 -15.23 11.98
N VAL A 130 9.53 -14.32 12.95
CA VAL A 130 8.91 -14.43 14.28
C VAL A 130 7.69 -13.51 14.30
N TYR A 131 6.55 -14.00 14.76
CA TYR A 131 5.35 -13.19 14.92
C TYR A 131 5.16 -12.80 16.38
N ILE A 132 4.95 -11.52 16.63
CA ILE A 132 4.63 -10.98 17.95
C ILE A 132 3.18 -10.54 17.91
N TYR A 133 2.33 -11.22 18.67
CA TYR A 133 0.90 -10.95 18.74
C TYR A 133 0.62 -10.07 19.96
N ASN A 134 -0.15 -9.01 19.75
CA ASN A 134 -0.76 -8.25 20.82
C ASN A 134 -1.90 -9.08 21.47
N PRO A 135 -2.47 -8.61 22.61
CA PRO A 135 -3.64 -9.26 23.19
C PRO A 135 -4.73 -9.49 22.14
N ILE A 136 -5.25 -10.70 22.09
CA ILE A 136 -6.25 -11.11 21.11
C ILE A 136 -7.61 -11.03 21.77
N THR A 137 -8.51 -10.25 21.20
CA THR A 137 -9.92 -10.25 21.60
C THR A 137 -10.63 -11.36 20.84
N VAL A 138 -11.29 -12.26 21.57
CA VAL A 138 -12.06 -13.37 21.04
C VAL A 138 -13.54 -13.05 21.21
N SER A 139 -14.33 -13.18 20.17
CA SER A 139 -15.79 -13.07 20.23
C SER A 139 -16.41 -14.32 19.63
N ILE A 140 -17.40 -14.88 20.30
CA ILE A 140 -18.19 -16.03 19.84
C ILE A 140 -19.54 -15.51 19.40
N LEU A 141 -19.89 -15.77 18.15
CA LEU A 141 -21.16 -15.38 17.56
C LEU A 141 -21.99 -16.61 17.20
N SER A 142 -23.30 -16.49 17.35
CA SER A 142 -24.28 -17.42 16.79
C SER A 142 -25.24 -16.64 15.92
N ASN A 143 -25.28 -16.91 14.61
CA ASN A 143 -26.08 -16.14 13.64
C ASN A 143 -25.92 -14.62 13.80
N ASP A 144 -24.66 -14.16 13.87
CA ASP A 144 -24.25 -12.76 14.08
C ASP A 144 -24.60 -12.14 15.45
N ILE A 145 -25.12 -12.93 16.37
CA ILE A 145 -25.39 -12.52 17.76
C ILE A 145 -24.20 -12.90 18.61
N ASP A 146 -23.58 -11.91 19.23
CA ASP A 146 -22.43 -12.12 20.10
C ASP A 146 -22.87 -12.69 21.46
N ILE A 147 -22.54 -13.96 21.67
CA ILE A 147 -22.90 -14.74 22.84
C ILE A 147 -21.79 -14.76 23.90
N GLY A 148 -20.57 -14.32 23.58
CA GLY A 148 -19.50 -14.29 24.57
C GLY A 148 -18.18 -13.75 24.07
N ASP A 149 -17.54 -12.97 24.94
CA ASP A 149 -16.25 -12.35 24.68
C ASP A 149 -15.17 -12.87 25.64
N GLY A 150 -13.95 -12.97 25.13
CA GLY A 150 -12.77 -13.35 25.91
C GLY A 150 -11.52 -12.66 25.41
N THR A 151 -10.44 -12.82 26.14
CA THR A 151 -9.14 -12.26 25.76
C THR A 151 -8.04 -13.30 25.95
N ILE A 152 -7.14 -13.40 24.98
CA ILE A 152 -5.92 -14.17 25.08
C ILE A 152 -4.75 -13.18 25.24
N PRO A 153 -3.84 -13.38 26.20
CA PRO A 153 -2.70 -12.50 26.40
C PRO A 153 -1.79 -12.45 25.17
N SER A 154 -0.99 -11.39 25.07
CA SER A 154 0.04 -11.28 24.04
C SER A 154 1.04 -12.43 24.13
N PHE A 155 1.46 -12.95 22.99
CA PHE A 155 2.47 -14.01 22.94
C PHE A 155 3.38 -13.82 21.73
N VAL A 156 4.55 -14.45 21.80
CA VAL A 156 5.52 -14.49 20.71
C VAL A 156 5.51 -15.89 20.11
N GLN A 157 5.41 -15.95 18.80
CA GLN A 157 5.44 -17.18 18.04
C GLN A 157 6.71 -17.25 17.20
N ASP A 158 7.63 -18.09 17.65
CA ASP A 158 8.91 -18.32 16.99
C ASP A 158 8.76 -18.98 15.61
N LYS A 159 9.90 -19.06 14.93
CA LYS A 159 10.06 -19.69 13.61
C LYS A 159 9.60 -21.15 13.67
N LYS A 160 8.78 -21.59 12.70
CA LYS A 160 8.20 -22.95 12.64
C LYS A 160 7.47 -23.41 13.91
N ASN A 161 7.03 -22.49 14.76
CA ASN A 161 6.40 -22.86 16.02
C ASN A 161 4.88 -23.07 15.88
N THR A 162 4.35 -24.00 16.65
CA THR A 162 2.92 -24.25 16.80
C THR A 162 2.55 -24.00 18.26
N THR A 163 1.66 -23.04 18.49
CA THR A 163 1.30 -22.58 19.84
C THR A 163 -0.16 -22.90 20.10
N LEU A 164 -0.44 -23.57 21.21
CA LEU A 164 -1.79 -23.81 21.68
C LEU A 164 -2.25 -22.64 22.56
N LEU A 165 -3.29 -21.95 22.13
CA LEU A 165 -3.91 -20.85 22.83
C LEU A 165 -5.18 -21.35 23.52
N LYS A 166 -5.27 -21.12 24.82
CA LYS A 166 -6.45 -21.45 25.63
C LYS A 166 -7.15 -20.16 26.01
N ALA A 167 -8.45 -20.09 25.74
CA ALA A 167 -9.31 -18.98 26.12
C ALA A 167 -10.51 -19.50 26.90
N ALA A 168 -10.69 -18.96 28.10
CA ALA A 168 -11.93 -19.13 28.86
C ALA A 168 -12.81 -17.91 28.59
N ILE A 169 -13.99 -18.15 28.04
CA ILE A 169 -14.93 -17.10 27.64
C ILE A 169 -16.13 -17.24 28.56
N THR A 170 -16.36 -16.23 29.38
CA THR A 170 -17.45 -16.22 30.34
C THR A 170 -18.21 -14.91 30.17
N ASN A 171 -19.52 -15.03 30.06
CA ASN A 171 -20.41 -13.91 29.90
C ASN A 171 -21.52 -14.04 30.92
N THR A 172 -21.69 -13.04 31.78
CA THR A 172 -22.64 -13.06 32.88
C THR A 172 -23.61 -11.90 32.72
N GLY A 173 -24.84 -12.20 32.30
CA GLY A 173 -25.94 -11.22 32.32
C GLY A 173 -25.95 -10.24 31.15
N LYS A 174 -25.40 -10.61 29.99
CA LYS A 174 -25.46 -9.75 28.79
C LYS A 174 -26.91 -9.61 28.34
N ALA A 175 -27.39 -8.38 28.30
CA ALA A 175 -28.70 -8.08 27.73
C ALA A 175 -28.67 -8.30 26.22
N LEU A 176 -29.67 -8.99 25.70
CA LEU A 176 -29.88 -9.20 24.28
C LEU A 176 -31.22 -8.59 23.86
N ASP A 177 -31.27 -8.10 22.63
CA ASP A 177 -32.52 -7.64 22.03
C ASP A 177 -33.51 -8.80 21.85
N SER A 178 -34.81 -8.49 21.84
CA SER A 178 -35.89 -9.48 21.72
C SER A 178 -35.74 -10.38 20.49
N THR A 179 -35.33 -9.81 19.35
CA THR A 179 -35.04 -10.54 18.11
C THR A 179 -33.93 -11.56 18.32
N SER A 180 -32.80 -11.13 18.92
CA SER A 180 -31.65 -11.98 19.20
C SER A 180 -31.95 -13.10 20.20
N VAL A 181 -32.83 -12.84 21.17
CA VAL A 181 -33.30 -13.88 22.11
C VAL A 181 -34.14 -14.93 21.40
N SER A 182 -35.02 -14.51 20.47
CA SER A 182 -35.89 -15.43 19.76
C SER A 182 -35.12 -16.37 18.83
N THR A 183 -34.18 -15.83 18.05
CA THR A 183 -33.31 -16.60 17.14
C THR A 183 -32.39 -17.53 17.93
N LEU A 184 -31.77 -17.04 19.00
CA LEU A 184 -30.90 -17.87 19.81
C LEU A 184 -31.68 -19.00 20.49
N LYS A 185 -32.92 -18.76 20.95
CA LYS A 185 -33.79 -19.82 21.49
C LYS A 185 -34.15 -20.87 20.44
N THR A 186 -34.38 -20.48 19.19
CA THR A 186 -34.63 -21.45 18.11
C THR A 186 -33.38 -22.26 17.78
N ASP A 187 -32.22 -21.62 17.79
CA ASP A 187 -30.95 -22.28 17.47
C ASP A 187 -30.51 -23.27 18.55
N ILE A 188 -30.71 -22.93 19.83
CA ILE A 188 -30.44 -23.86 20.96
C ILE A 188 -31.32 -25.12 20.86
N LYS A 189 -32.56 -24.97 20.42
CA LYS A 189 -33.52 -26.08 20.26
C LYS A 189 -33.38 -26.82 18.94
N SER A 190 -32.53 -26.34 18.05
CA SER A 190 -32.33 -26.94 16.73
C SER A 190 -31.72 -28.33 16.86
N LYS A 191 -32.27 -29.30 16.11
CA LYS A 191 -31.71 -30.65 16.01
C LYS A 191 -30.32 -30.68 15.35
N ASN A 192 -30.00 -29.64 14.57
CA ASN A 192 -28.72 -29.53 13.87
C ASN A 192 -27.60 -28.92 14.74
N GLY A 193 -27.90 -28.60 16.00
CA GLY A 193 -26.99 -27.91 16.91
C GLY A 193 -26.97 -26.39 16.70
N LEU A 194 -26.41 -25.70 17.69
CA LEU A 194 -26.20 -24.25 17.70
C LEU A 194 -25.07 -23.91 16.72
N PRO A 195 -25.32 -23.14 15.64
CA PRO A 195 -24.28 -22.69 14.74
C PRO A 195 -23.42 -21.65 15.45
N LEU A 196 -22.11 -21.83 15.38
CA LEU A 196 -21.14 -20.99 16.06
C LEU A 196 -20.08 -20.49 15.08
N LYS A 197 -19.71 -19.23 15.29
CA LYS A 197 -18.67 -18.53 14.57
C LYS A 197 -17.73 -17.90 15.59
N ILE A 198 -16.44 -18.10 15.41
CA ILE A 198 -15.42 -17.55 16.30
C ILE A 198 -14.65 -16.48 15.57
N GLU A 199 -14.56 -15.31 16.17
CA GLU A 199 -13.77 -14.21 15.66
C GLU A 199 -12.64 -13.84 16.61
N LEU A 200 -11.44 -13.74 16.06
CA LEU A 200 -10.25 -13.33 16.79
C LEU A 200 -9.72 -12.04 16.15
N ASN A 201 -9.64 -10.97 16.92
CA ASN A 201 -9.04 -9.72 16.47
C ASN A 201 -7.76 -9.43 17.25
N THR A 202 -6.67 -9.14 16.53
CA THR A 202 -5.40 -8.77 17.15
C THR A 202 -4.54 -7.92 16.22
N LYS A 203 -3.44 -7.40 16.75
CA LYS A 203 -2.38 -6.72 15.98
C LYS A 203 -1.12 -7.58 16.03
N VAL A 204 -0.44 -7.71 14.91
CA VAL A 204 0.74 -8.56 14.76
C VAL A 204 1.90 -7.74 14.22
N LYS A 205 3.09 -8.00 14.77
CA LYS A 205 4.37 -7.54 14.22
C LYS A 205 5.13 -8.75 13.70
N ALA A 206 5.67 -8.67 12.50
CA ALA A 206 6.64 -9.63 11.99
C ALA A 206 8.06 -9.12 12.32
N LYS A 207 8.89 -9.99 12.87
CA LYS A 207 10.31 -9.72 13.13
C LYS A 207 11.17 -10.59 12.21
N VAL A 208 12.08 -9.95 11.49
CA VAL A 208 12.99 -10.57 10.53
C VAL A 208 14.41 -10.16 10.87
N GLY A 209 15.17 -11.07 11.49
CA GLY A 209 16.48 -10.70 12.06
C GLY A 209 16.33 -9.60 13.12
N GLY A 210 16.99 -8.46 12.91
CA GLY A 210 16.89 -7.27 13.76
C GLY A 210 15.72 -6.34 13.42
N LEU A 211 15.11 -6.46 12.24
CA LEU A 211 14.07 -5.56 11.76
C LEU A 211 12.68 -6.01 12.23
N LYS A 212 11.85 -5.06 12.68
CA LYS A 212 10.45 -5.29 13.06
C LYS A 212 9.53 -4.52 12.11
N THR A 213 8.48 -5.16 11.63
CA THR A 213 7.43 -4.47 10.86
C THR A 213 6.53 -3.63 11.77
N PRO A 214 5.82 -2.63 11.22
CA PRO A 214 4.73 -1.98 11.94
C PRO A 214 3.65 -2.97 12.36
N ASN A 215 2.82 -2.54 13.31
CA ASN A 215 1.64 -3.29 13.75
C ASN A 215 0.63 -3.39 12.61
N ILE A 216 0.31 -4.62 12.21
CA ILE A 216 -0.72 -4.91 11.21
C ILE A 216 -1.89 -5.58 11.93
N GLY A 217 -3.10 -5.05 11.75
CA GLY A 217 -4.31 -5.68 12.30
C GLY A 217 -4.65 -6.95 11.53
N ILE A 218 -5.02 -8.02 12.23
CA ILE A 218 -5.57 -9.23 11.64
C ILE A 218 -6.90 -9.58 12.29
N ARG A 219 -7.82 -10.12 11.48
CA ARG A 219 -9.05 -10.78 11.94
C ARG A 219 -8.98 -12.23 11.49
N VAL A 220 -9.18 -13.16 12.41
CA VAL A 220 -9.35 -14.57 12.08
C VAL A 220 -10.81 -14.92 12.33
N THR A 221 -11.49 -15.41 11.29
CA THR A 221 -12.88 -15.88 11.35
C THR A 221 -12.89 -17.38 11.15
N CYS A 222 -13.41 -18.11 12.12
CA CYS A 222 -13.60 -19.55 12.04
C CYS A 222 -15.09 -19.86 11.95
N ASP A 223 -15.51 -20.38 10.79
CA ASP A 223 -16.89 -20.76 10.48
C ASP A 223 -17.05 -22.28 10.42
N GLY A 224 -18.28 -22.78 10.48
CA GLY A 224 -18.59 -24.21 10.36
C GLY A 224 -18.44 -25.00 11.66
N ILE A 225 -18.61 -24.33 12.80
CA ILE A 225 -18.61 -24.95 14.13
C ILE A 225 -20.07 -25.12 14.56
N SER A 226 -20.43 -26.31 15.03
CA SER A 226 -21.76 -26.59 15.56
C SER A 226 -21.63 -27.19 16.95
N ALA A 227 -22.38 -26.67 17.92
CA ALA A 227 -22.34 -27.16 19.29
C ALA A 227 -23.72 -27.55 19.79
N THR A 228 -23.79 -28.60 20.59
CA THR A 228 -25.00 -28.91 21.36
C THR A 228 -24.89 -28.20 22.71
N VAL A 229 -25.95 -27.49 23.13
CA VAL A 229 -25.98 -26.89 24.46
C VAL A 229 -26.24 -27.99 25.49
N PRO A 230 -25.40 -28.15 26.51
CA PRO A 230 -25.63 -29.16 27.54
C PRO A 230 -26.82 -28.76 28.42
N THR A 231 -27.71 -29.71 28.68
CA THR A 231 -28.86 -29.57 29.59
C THR A 231 -28.56 -30.06 31.02
N GLY A 232 -27.31 -30.46 31.30
CA GLY A 232 -26.86 -31.00 32.59
C GLY A 232 -25.54 -30.39 33.06
N LYS A 233 -24.91 -31.00 34.08
CA LYS A 233 -23.64 -30.53 34.66
C LYS A 233 -22.40 -30.78 33.79
N THR A 234 -22.52 -31.57 32.72
CA THR A 234 -21.41 -31.95 31.86
C THR A 234 -21.28 -31.00 30.67
N ALA A 235 -20.08 -30.45 30.46
CA ALA A 235 -19.80 -29.62 29.29
C ALA A 235 -19.93 -30.43 28.00
N ALA A 236 -20.54 -29.85 26.97
CA ALA A 236 -20.64 -30.45 25.66
C ALA A 236 -19.48 -30.01 24.78
N THR A 237 -18.83 -30.97 24.10
CA THR A 237 -17.81 -30.65 23.10
C THR A 237 -18.49 -30.37 21.76
N ALA A 238 -18.16 -29.25 21.14
CA ALA A 238 -18.67 -28.89 19.83
C ALA A 238 -17.96 -29.65 18.72
N SER A 239 -18.66 -29.83 17.60
CA SER A 239 -18.10 -30.37 16.37
C SER A 239 -17.26 -29.29 15.68
N THR A 240 -15.94 -29.51 15.62
CA THR A 240 -14.98 -28.62 14.96
C THR A 240 -14.37 -29.24 13.69
N SER A 241 -14.83 -30.42 13.27
CA SER A 241 -14.29 -31.15 12.11
C SER A 241 -14.40 -30.39 10.79
N ASN A 242 -15.46 -29.60 10.62
CA ASN A 242 -15.71 -28.77 9.44
C ASN A 242 -15.25 -27.32 9.62
N ALA A 243 -14.60 -27.00 10.74
CA ALA A 243 -14.23 -25.63 11.06
C ALA A 243 -13.16 -25.10 10.08
N LYS A 244 -13.50 -24.03 9.35
CA LYS A 244 -12.58 -23.35 8.44
C LYS A 244 -12.24 -21.98 9.00
N CYS A 245 -10.96 -21.77 9.31
CA CYS A 245 -10.46 -20.48 9.79
C CYS A 245 -9.81 -19.69 8.66
N LYS A 246 -10.35 -18.51 8.37
CA LYS A 246 -9.81 -17.55 7.41
C LYS A 246 -9.09 -16.43 8.15
N VAL A 247 -7.93 -16.02 7.62
CA VAL A 247 -7.15 -14.90 8.17
C VAL A 247 -7.22 -13.71 7.21
N ASP A 248 -7.90 -12.65 7.65
CA ASP A 248 -8.07 -11.41 6.90
C ASP A 248 -7.20 -10.30 7.51
N ILE A 249 -6.49 -9.56 6.66
CA ILE A 249 -5.63 -8.45 7.08
C ILE A 249 -6.48 -7.19 7.15
N ARG A 250 -6.55 -6.56 8.32
CA ARG A 250 -7.15 -5.23 8.49
C ARG A 250 -6.09 -4.18 8.22
N ILE A 251 -5.89 -3.84 6.95
CA ILE A 251 -5.07 -2.72 6.56
C ILE A 251 -5.84 -1.45 6.93
N LYS A 252 -5.43 -0.76 7.99
CA LYS A 252 -5.77 0.66 8.13
C LYS A 252 -4.95 1.40 7.08
N ILE A 253 -5.53 1.60 5.90
CA ILE A 253 -4.96 2.52 4.92
C ILE A 253 -4.79 3.82 5.68
N TRP A 254 -3.55 4.31 5.77
CA TRP A 254 -3.26 5.61 6.35
C TRP A 254 -4.18 6.61 5.64
N LYS A 255 -5.16 7.15 6.37
CA LYS A 255 -5.85 8.35 5.93
C LYS A 255 -4.80 9.45 5.99
N TRP A 256 -4.15 9.72 4.87
CA TRP A 256 -3.42 10.95 4.68
C TRP A 256 -4.49 12.05 4.63
N THR A 257 -4.82 12.61 5.79
CA THR A 257 -5.48 13.90 5.87
C THR A 257 -4.43 14.93 5.44
N PHE A 258 -4.66 15.54 4.28
CA PHE A 258 -3.95 16.74 3.81
C PHE A 258 -4.44 17.97 4.56
#